data_AF-G5BBH6-F1
#
_entry.id   AF-G5BBH6-F1
#
_cell.length_a   1.000
_cell.length_b   1.000
_cell.length_c   1.000
_cell.angle_alpha   90.00
_cell.angle_beta   90.00
_cell.angle_gamma   90.00
#
_symmetry.space_group_name_H-M   'P 1'
#
loop_
_entity.id
_entity.type
_entity.pdbx_description
1 polymer ?
#
loop_
_entity_poly.entity_id
_entity_poly.type
_entity_poly.pdbx_seq_one_letter_code
_entity_poly.pdbx_strand_id
1 'polypeptide(L)'
;MESLLWAYCILAGSLVSEGTTLLVAINELRRSAWVKGMSFYKCVKESHDPGTNVILLEDTAAVLGVTIVATYMGLTSIAGNPLYDSLGSLSVGNLLGVVSAFVIYTYIEAFLGRSIQPEQVQWLTELLESDPSVRAIHDVKATGLGFGKVRFKAEVDFDGPVVTRSYLEKQDFDQMLQEIQGVKTPEELEIFMLKCGENIIDTLGAEVDRLEKEILKFGM
;
A
#
# COMPACT_ATOMS: atom_id res chain seq x y z
N MET A 1 -7.81 44.16 -27.48
CA MET A 1 -7.20 43.15 -28.37
C MET A 1 -5.95 42.54 -27.74
N GLU A 2 -5.07 43.35 -27.11
CA GLU A 2 -3.90 42.82 -26.38
C GLU A 2 -4.25 41.83 -25.26
N SER A 3 -5.34 42.05 -24.53
CA SER A 3 -5.82 41.13 -23.47
C SER A 3 -6.21 39.74 -24.00
N LEU A 4 -6.76 39.66 -25.22
CA LEU A 4 -7.16 38.40 -25.85
C LEU A 4 -5.94 37.59 -26.30
N LEU A 5 -4.93 38.27 -26.86
CA LEU A 5 -3.68 37.61 -27.27
C LEU A 5 -2.98 36.95 -26.08
N TRP A 6 -2.89 37.63 -24.94
CA TRP A 6 -2.33 37.03 -23.72
C TRP A 6 -3.14 35.82 -23.23
N ALA A 7 -4.48 35.90 -23.28
CA ALA A 7 -5.34 34.78 -22.91
C ALA A 7 -5.13 33.56 -23.82
N TYR A 8 -5.04 33.75 -25.14
CA TYR A 8 -4.73 32.66 -26.07
C TYR A 8 -3.33 32.10 -25.88
N CYS A 9 -2.32 32.92 -25.58
CA CYS A 9 -0.96 32.45 -25.27
C CYS A 9 -0.94 31.57 -24.02
N ILE A 10 -1.67 31.96 -22.96
CA ILE A 10 -1.76 31.17 -21.73
C ILE A 10 -2.47 29.84 -22.00
N LEU A 11 -3.59 29.85 -22.74
CA LEU A 11 -4.31 28.64 -23.12
C LEU A 11 -3.44 27.69 -23.95
N ALA A 12 -2.70 28.22 -24.92
CA ALA A 12 -1.78 27.42 -25.73
C ALA A 12 -0.65 26.82 -24.88
N GLY A 13 -0.06 27.61 -23.98
CA GLY A 13 0.97 27.12 -23.05
C GLY A 13 0.46 26.02 -22.13
N SER A 14 -0.73 26.21 -21.55
CA SER A 14 -1.37 25.21 -20.70
C SER A 14 -1.72 23.94 -21.48
N LEU A 15 -2.30 24.06 -22.68
CA LEU A 15 -2.63 22.90 -23.52
C LEU A 15 -1.40 22.07 -23.89
N VAL A 16 -0.29 22.73 -24.22
CA VAL A 16 0.98 22.04 -24.52
C VAL A 16 1.51 21.35 -23.26
N SER A 17 1.54 22.04 -22.13
CA SER A 17 2.02 21.49 -20.85
C SER A 17 1.21 20.26 -20.44
N GLU A 18 -0.10 20.40 -20.26
CA GLU A 18 -0.99 19.31 -19.83
C GLU A 18 -1.07 18.20 -20.87
N GLY A 19 -1.08 18.55 -22.15
CA GLY A 19 -1.05 17.59 -23.24
C GLY A 19 0.21 16.73 -23.22
N THR A 20 1.38 17.31 -22.91
CA THR A 20 2.62 16.54 -22.78
C THR A 20 2.59 15.58 -21.59
N THR A 21 2.10 16.02 -20.43
CA THR A 21 1.94 15.17 -19.24
C THR A 21 1.00 14.00 -19.53
N LEU A 22 -0.16 14.28 -20.13
CA LEU A 22 -1.14 13.26 -20.50
C LEU A 22 -0.55 12.23 -21.49
N LEU A 23 0.20 12.69 -22.50
CA LEU A 23 0.85 11.80 -23.46
C LEU A 23 1.89 10.89 -22.81
N VAL A 24 2.68 11.42 -21.86
CA VAL A 24 3.66 10.64 -21.09
C VAL A 24 2.94 9.58 -20.25
N ALA A 25 1.90 9.96 -19.52
CA ALA A 25 1.13 9.05 -18.68
C ALA A 25 0.45 7.92 -19.50
N ILE A 26 -0.12 8.25 -20.66
CA ILE A 26 -0.69 7.26 -21.59
C ILE A 26 0.40 6.31 -22.11
N ASN A 27 1.59 6.85 -22.43
CA ASN A 27 2.69 6.03 -22.93
C ASN A 27 3.22 5.06 -21.86
N GLU A 28 3.31 5.51 -20.61
CA GLU A 28 3.73 4.69 -19.47
C GLU A 28 2.73 3.57 -19.17
N LEU A 29 1.43 3.87 -19.24
CA LEU A 29 0.39 2.85 -19.18
C LEU A 29 0.47 1.85 -20.34
N ARG A 30 0.67 2.32 -21.56
CA ARG A 30 0.80 1.43 -22.74
C ARG A 30 1.99 0.51 -22.60
N ARG A 31 3.12 1.02 -22.10
CA ARG A 31 4.32 0.22 -21.84
C ARG A 31 4.04 -0.83 -20.77
N SER A 32 3.36 -0.46 -19.68
CA SER A 32 2.95 -1.38 -18.60
C SER A 32 1.97 -2.46 -19.09
N ALA A 33 1.03 -2.09 -19.97
CA ALA A 33 0.08 -3.00 -20.61
C ALA A 33 0.77 -4.01 -21.53
N TRP A 34 1.77 -3.56 -22.30
CA TRP A 34 2.57 -4.40 -23.20
C TRP A 34 3.39 -5.44 -22.43
N VAL A 35 4.02 -5.04 -21.32
CA VAL A 35 4.75 -5.96 -20.43
C VAL A 35 3.83 -7.03 -19.83
N LYS A 36 2.57 -6.69 -19.55
CA LYS A 36 1.57 -7.62 -18.99
C LYS A 36 0.74 -8.37 -20.06
N GLY A 37 0.92 -8.08 -21.35
CA GLY A 37 0.16 -8.70 -22.45
C GLY A 37 -1.35 -8.39 -22.45
N MET A 38 -1.77 -7.28 -21.85
CA MET A 38 -3.20 -6.91 -21.70
C MET A 38 -3.60 -5.74 -22.61
N SER A 39 -4.89 -5.62 -22.95
CA SER A 39 -5.39 -4.44 -23.70
C SER A 39 -5.33 -3.18 -22.85
N PHE A 40 -5.18 -2.00 -23.45
CA PHE A 40 -5.10 -0.71 -22.73
C PHE A 40 -6.27 -0.49 -21.77
N TYR A 41 -7.50 -0.79 -22.20
CA TYR A 41 -8.70 -0.67 -21.36
C TYR A 41 -8.68 -1.64 -20.18
N LYS A 42 -8.20 -2.88 -20.42
CA LYS A 42 -8.05 -3.87 -19.35
C LYS A 42 -6.92 -3.49 -18.40
N CYS A 43 -5.82 -2.93 -18.89
CA CYS A 43 -4.74 -2.43 -18.05
C CYS A 43 -5.18 -1.24 -17.20
N VAL A 44 -5.96 -0.29 -17.73
CA VAL A 44 -6.52 0.81 -16.92
C VAL A 44 -7.48 0.28 -15.85
N LYS A 45 -8.31 -0.71 -16.19
CA LYS A 45 -9.27 -1.32 -15.26
C LYS A 45 -8.61 -2.24 -14.21
N GLU A 46 -7.51 -2.89 -14.55
CA GLU A 46 -6.85 -3.94 -13.76
C GLU A 46 -5.51 -3.47 -13.16
N SER A 47 -5.05 -2.26 -13.51
CA SER A 47 -3.99 -1.56 -12.80
C SER A 47 -4.51 -1.31 -11.39
N HIS A 48 -4.05 -2.16 -10.47
CA HIS A 48 -4.28 -2.09 -9.04
C HIS A 48 -3.70 -0.82 -8.38
N ASP A 49 -3.43 0.26 -9.11
CA ASP A 49 -3.04 1.54 -8.53
C ASP A 49 -4.12 2.60 -8.80
N PRO A 50 -4.96 2.94 -7.81
CA PRO A 50 -5.98 3.97 -7.95
C PRO A 50 -5.34 5.32 -8.29
N GLY A 51 -4.09 5.56 -7.87
CA GLY A 51 -3.37 6.80 -8.11
C GLY A 51 -3.15 7.07 -9.59
N THR A 52 -2.73 6.07 -10.36
CA THR A 52 -2.47 6.25 -11.80
C THR A 52 -3.73 6.63 -12.57
N ASN A 53 -4.87 5.99 -12.26
CA ASN A 53 -6.14 6.30 -12.90
C ASN A 53 -6.64 7.70 -12.55
N VAL A 54 -6.43 8.15 -11.30
CA VAL A 54 -6.78 9.50 -10.86
C VAL A 54 -5.94 10.55 -11.59
N ILE A 55 -4.62 10.37 -11.68
CA ILE A 55 -3.72 11.32 -12.36
C ILE A 55 -4.11 11.47 -13.84
N LEU A 56 -4.39 10.36 -14.53
CA LEU A 56 -4.83 10.41 -15.92
C LEU A 56 -6.15 11.16 -16.10
N LEU A 57 -7.09 10.96 -15.17
CA LEU A 57 -8.38 11.62 -15.21
C LEU A 57 -8.24 13.13 -14.93
N GLU A 58 -7.32 13.52 -14.05
CA GLU A 58 -6.94 14.91 -13.79
C GLU A 58 -6.34 15.58 -15.03
N ASP A 59 -5.30 14.99 -15.62
CA ASP A 59 -4.66 15.52 -16.83
C ASP A 59 -5.66 15.61 -18.01
N THR A 60 -6.54 14.61 -18.15
CA THR A 60 -7.60 14.61 -19.16
C THR A 60 -8.60 15.73 -18.91
N ALA A 61 -9.01 15.96 -17.66
CA ALA A 61 -9.92 17.03 -17.29
C ALA A 61 -9.31 18.40 -17.54
N ALA A 62 -8.01 18.57 -17.28
CA ALA A 62 -7.28 19.81 -17.56
C ALA A 62 -7.27 20.13 -19.06
N VAL A 63 -6.89 19.16 -19.90
CA VAL A 63 -6.89 19.31 -21.37
C VAL A 63 -8.30 19.60 -21.90
N LEU A 64 -9.32 18.90 -21.41
CA LEU A 64 -10.72 19.15 -21.80
C LEU A 64 -11.18 20.55 -21.35
N GLY A 65 -10.85 20.97 -20.13
CA GLY A 65 -11.18 22.28 -19.61
C GLY A 65 -10.58 23.40 -20.45
N VAL A 66 -9.30 23.32 -20.78
CA VAL A 66 -8.61 24.29 -21.66
C VAL A 66 -9.24 24.31 -23.05
N THR A 67 -9.61 23.15 -23.60
CA THR A 67 -10.27 23.04 -24.90
C THR A 67 -11.66 23.70 -24.90
N ILE A 68 -12.44 23.49 -23.82
CA ILE A 68 -13.74 24.13 -23.61
C ILE A 68 -13.57 25.65 -23.56
N VAL A 69 -12.66 26.17 -22.74
CA VAL A 69 -12.39 27.61 -22.62
C VAL A 69 -11.98 28.19 -23.96
N ALA A 70 -11.05 27.56 -24.68
CA ALA A 70 -10.61 28.03 -26.00
C ALA A 70 -11.76 28.09 -27.01
N THR A 71 -12.66 27.10 -27.00
CA THR A 71 -13.82 27.04 -27.91
C THR A 71 -14.83 28.14 -27.62
N TYR A 72 -15.23 28.30 -26.34
CA TYR A 72 -16.21 29.32 -25.94
C TYR A 72 -15.63 30.74 -26.06
N MET A 73 -14.36 30.95 -25.74
CA MET A 73 -13.69 32.24 -25.93
C MET A 73 -13.58 32.60 -27.43
N GLY A 74 -13.28 31.62 -28.29
CA GLY A 74 -13.31 31.78 -29.74
C GLY A 74 -14.70 32.14 -30.27
N LEU A 75 -15.74 31.44 -29.82
CA LEU A 75 -17.13 31.72 -30.17
C LEU A 75 -17.56 33.12 -29.71
N THR A 76 -17.23 33.53 -28.49
CA THR A 76 -17.52 34.88 -27.98
C THR A 76 -16.82 35.95 -28.83
N SER A 77 -15.57 35.71 -29.25
CA SER A 77 -14.81 36.65 -30.08
C SER A 77 -15.38 36.80 -31.49
N ILE A 78 -16.01 35.77 -32.05
CA ILE A 78 -16.59 35.79 -33.42
C ILE A 78 -18.05 36.27 -33.39
N ALA A 79 -18.86 35.75 -32.46
CA ALA A 79 -20.28 36.08 -32.36
C ALA A 79 -20.55 37.41 -31.64
N GLY A 80 -19.57 37.94 -30.89
CA GLY A 80 -19.71 39.18 -30.12
C GLY A 80 -20.69 39.09 -28.95
N ASN A 81 -21.19 37.90 -28.61
CA ASN A 81 -22.19 37.69 -27.57
C ASN A 81 -21.54 37.13 -26.29
N PRO A 82 -21.58 37.88 -25.16
CA PRO A 82 -20.97 37.45 -23.89
C PRO A 82 -21.65 36.24 -23.23
N LEU A 83 -22.83 35.81 -23.72
CA LEU A 83 -23.51 34.62 -23.21
C LEU A 83 -22.66 33.34 -23.38
N TYR A 84 -21.87 33.25 -24.45
CA TYR A 84 -21.00 32.09 -24.70
C TYR A 84 -19.88 31.97 -23.65
N ASP A 85 -19.36 33.08 -23.16
CA ASP A 85 -18.34 33.10 -22.10
C ASP A 85 -18.92 32.61 -20.75
N SER A 86 -20.15 33.00 -20.45
CA SER A 86 -20.88 32.55 -19.26
C SER A 86 -21.17 31.04 -19.30
N LEU A 87 -21.58 30.52 -20.47
CA LEU A 87 -21.80 29.09 -20.68
C LEU A 87 -20.49 28.29 -20.59
N GLY A 88 -19.39 28.83 -21.11
CA GLY A 88 -18.06 28.23 -20.99
C GLY A 88 -17.64 28.07 -19.53
N SER A 89 -17.79 29.14 -18.73
CA SER A 89 -17.46 29.12 -17.30
C SER A 89 -18.29 28.10 -16.52
N LEU A 90 -19.59 28.00 -16.80
CA LEU A 90 -20.47 27.00 -16.18
C LEU A 90 -20.10 25.57 -16.56
N SER A 91 -19.73 25.35 -17.84
CA SER A 91 -19.31 24.04 -18.35
C SER A 91 -18.02 23.57 -17.68
N VAL A 92 -17.02 24.45 -17.54
CA VAL A 92 -15.75 24.13 -16.87
C VAL A 92 -15.97 23.87 -15.38
N GLY A 93 -16.79 24.68 -14.71
CA GLY A 93 -17.14 24.46 -13.31
C GLY A 93 -17.82 23.11 -13.08
N ASN A 94 -18.73 22.71 -13.97
CA ASN A 94 -19.38 21.39 -13.90
C ASN A 94 -18.38 20.25 -14.13
N LEU A 95 -17.51 20.35 -15.15
CA LEU A 95 -16.46 19.37 -15.43
C LEU A 95 -15.56 19.15 -14.20
N LEU A 96 -15.05 20.24 -13.62
CA LEU A 96 -14.18 20.18 -12.44
C LEU A 96 -14.92 19.61 -11.22
N GLY A 97 -16.20 19.94 -11.03
CA GLY A 97 -17.01 19.39 -9.95
C GLY A 97 -17.18 17.87 -10.06
N VAL A 98 -17.50 17.37 -11.25
CA VAL A 98 -17.66 15.92 -11.50
C VAL A 98 -16.34 15.18 -11.30
N VAL A 99 -15.26 15.70 -11.87
CA VAL A 99 -13.91 15.13 -11.73
C VAL A 99 -13.47 15.12 -10.27
N SER A 100 -13.63 16.23 -9.56
CA SER A 100 -13.27 16.32 -8.13
C SER A 100 -14.06 15.31 -7.29
N ALA A 101 -15.37 15.19 -7.53
CA ALA A 101 -16.21 14.23 -6.80
C ALA A 101 -15.75 12.78 -7.06
N PHE A 102 -15.41 12.44 -8.30
CA PHE A 102 -14.88 11.13 -8.66
C PHE A 102 -13.53 10.83 -7.99
N VAL A 103 -12.62 11.81 -7.98
CA VAL A 103 -11.31 11.69 -7.34
C VAL A 103 -11.46 11.49 -5.82
N ILE A 104 -12.33 12.27 -5.17
CA ILE A 104 -12.62 12.12 -3.73
C ILE A 104 -13.15 10.72 -3.45
N TYR A 105 -14.13 10.24 -4.23
CA TYR A 105 -14.69 8.90 -4.06
C TYR A 105 -13.62 7.81 -4.21
N THR A 106 -12.77 7.92 -5.23
CA THR A 106 -11.69 6.97 -5.50
C THR A 106 -10.66 6.94 -4.37
N TYR A 107 -10.28 8.10 -3.83
CA TYR A 107 -9.36 8.16 -2.69
C TYR A 107 -9.96 7.59 -1.41
N ILE A 108 -11.23 7.87 -1.15
CA ILE A 108 -11.93 7.30 0.01
C ILE A 108 -11.96 5.77 -0.11
N GLU A 109 -12.30 5.22 -1.27
CA GLU A 109 -12.23 3.77 -1.52
C GLU A 109 -10.80 3.22 -1.39
N ALA A 110 -9.79 3.94 -1.86
CA ALA A 110 -8.40 3.51 -1.77
C ALA A 110 -7.90 3.45 -0.31
N PHE A 111 -8.28 4.44 0.52
CA PHE A 111 -7.86 4.52 1.92
C PHE A 111 -8.69 3.63 2.86
N LEU A 112 -9.99 3.46 2.60
CA LEU A 112 -10.87 2.65 3.44
C LEU A 112 -10.93 1.18 2.99
N GLY A 113 -10.71 0.91 1.70
CA GLY A 113 -11.20 -0.32 1.05
C GLY A 113 -10.15 -1.37 0.74
N ARG A 114 -8.85 -1.16 0.98
CA ARG A 114 -7.85 -2.23 0.81
C ARG A 114 -7.68 -3.05 2.08
N SER A 115 -8.80 -3.67 2.48
CA SER A 115 -8.74 -4.93 3.24
C SER A 115 -7.91 -5.91 2.42
N ILE A 116 -6.99 -6.59 3.06
CA ILE A 116 -6.30 -7.71 2.42
C ILE A 116 -7.34 -8.76 2.06
N GLN A 117 -7.09 -9.47 0.96
CA GLN A 117 -7.94 -10.58 0.55
C GLN A 117 -8.08 -11.55 1.74
N PRO A 118 -9.31 -11.86 2.19
CA PRO A 118 -9.51 -12.71 3.37
C PRO A 118 -8.80 -14.05 3.22
N GLU A 119 -8.65 -14.55 1.99
CA GLU A 119 -7.89 -15.75 1.65
C GLU A 119 -6.40 -15.63 2.02
N GLN A 120 -5.78 -14.47 1.79
CA GLN A 120 -4.38 -14.24 2.17
C GLN A 120 -4.22 -14.18 3.69
N VAL A 121 -5.15 -13.52 4.39
CA VAL A 121 -5.12 -13.46 5.86
C VAL A 121 -5.27 -14.87 6.44
N GLN A 122 -6.24 -15.63 5.94
CA GLN A 122 -6.48 -17.00 6.38
C GLN A 122 -5.25 -17.88 6.14
N TRP A 123 -4.65 -17.81 4.97
CA TRP A 123 -3.44 -18.58 4.66
C TRP A 123 -2.26 -18.21 5.58
N LEU A 124 -2.06 -16.92 5.90
CA LEU A 124 -1.05 -16.50 6.88
C LEU A 124 -1.33 -17.02 8.28
N THR A 125 -2.60 -17.03 8.70
CA THR A 125 -3.03 -17.58 9.98
C THR A 125 -2.78 -19.09 10.03
N GLU A 126 -3.19 -19.83 9.00
CA GLU A 126 -2.97 -21.28 8.89
C GLU A 126 -1.47 -21.63 8.90
N LEU A 127 -0.63 -20.83 8.23
CA LEU A 127 0.82 -21.00 8.25
C LEU A 127 1.38 -20.91 9.68
N LEU A 128 0.97 -19.88 10.43
CA LEU A 128 1.40 -19.70 11.82
C LEU A 128 0.83 -20.77 12.76
N GLU A 129 -0.43 -21.19 12.57
CA GLU A 129 -1.05 -22.26 13.38
C GLU A 129 -0.43 -23.63 13.12
N SER A 130 0.19 -23.83 11.95
CA SER A 130 0.88 -25.08 11.61
C SER A 130 2.23 -25.26 12.33
N ASP A 131 2.77 -24.21 12.93
CA ASP A 131 4.06 -24.26 13.61
C ASP A 131 3.95 -24.88 15.02
N PRO A 132 4.78 -25.88 15.37
CA PRO A 132 4.69 -26.57 16.66
C PRO A 132 5.02 -25.68 17.87
N SER A 133 5.74 -24.57 17.68
CA SER A 133 6.05 -23.62 18.75
C SER A 133 4.87 -22.69 19.07
N VAL A 134 3.86 -22.63 18.19
CA VAL A 134 2.67 -21.79 18.34
C VAL A 134 1.54 -22.59 18.98
N ARG A 135 1.04 -22.12 20.14
CA ARG A 135 -0.10 -22.72 20.82
C ARG A 135 -1.43 -22.18 20.32
N ALA A 136 -1.51 -20.86 20.16
CA ALA A 136 -2.71 -20.18 19.72
C ALA A 136 -2.38 -18.82 19.10
N ILE A 137 -3.26 -18.34 18.23
CA ILE A 137 -3.16 -17.01 17.62
C ILE A 137 -4.41 -16.21 17.96
N HIS A 138 -4.20 -14.96 18.35
CA HIS A 138 -5.23 -14.01 18.74
C HIS A 138 -5.03 -12.68 18.02
N ASP A 139 -6.08 -11.86 17.98
CA ASP A 139 -6.09 -10.50 17.41
C ASP A 139 -5.37 -10.36 16.05
N VAL A 140 -5.65 -11.27 15.10
CA VAL A 140 -5.09 -11.20 13.75
C VAL A 140 -5.67 -9.98 13.03
N LYS A 141 -4.78 -9.05 12.65
CA LYS A 141 -5.10 -7.85 11.90
C LYS A 141 -4.18 -7.73 10.71
N ALA A 142 -4.79 -7.63 9.53
CA ALA A 142 -4.08 -7.43 8.29
C ALA A 142 -4.61 -6.15 7.62
N THR A 143 -3.71 -5.25 7.22
CA THR A 143 -4.07 -4.01 6.52
C THR A 143 -3.19 -3.84 5.28
N GLY A 144 -3.82 -3.63 4.12
CA GLY A 144 -3.09 -3.29 2.90
C GLY A 144 -2.54 -1.87 3.00
N LEU A 145 -1.23 -1.71 2.82
CA LEU A 145 -0.56 -0.41 2.85
C LEU A 145 -0.46 0.24 1.45
N GLY A 146 -1.16 -0.31 0.45
CA GLY A 146 -1.01 0.06 -0.96
C GLY A 146 0.26 -0.55 -1.59
N PHE A 147 0.35 -0.49 -2.93
CA PHE A 147 1.52 -0.97 -3.70
C PHE A 147 1.93 -2.44 -3.44
N GLY A 148 0.96 -3.32 -3.15
CA GLY A 148 1.23 -4.73 -2.86
C GLY A 148 1.87 -4.99 -1.50
N LYS A 149 2.00 -3.97 -0.63
CA LYS A 149 2.51 -4.15 0.74
C LYS A 149 1.38 -4.46 1.71
N VAL A 150 1.65 -5.38 2.61
CA VAL A 150 0.74 -5.83 3.66
C VAL A 150 1.36 -5.55 5.02
N ARG A 151 0.59 -4.94 5.92
CA ARG A 151 0.90 -4.95 7.35
C ARG A 151 0.11 -6.07 7.98
N PHE A 152 0.81 -7.05 8.51
CA PHE A 152 0.22 -8.13 9.29
C PHE A 152 0.62 -7.97 10.75
N LYS A 153 -0.34 -8.10 11.66
CA LYS A 153 -0.15 -8.13 13.10
C LYS A 153 -0.94 -9.31 13.64
N ALA A 154 -0.33 -10.09 14.52
CA ALA A 154 -0.98 -11.13 15.28
C ALA A 154 -0.42 -11.16 16.69
N GLU A 155 -1.26 -11.54 17.66
CA GLU A 155 -0.83 -11.91 19.00
C GLU A 155 -0.65 -13.43 19.02
N VAL A 156 0.54 -13.90 19.36
CA VAL A 156 0.90 -15.31 19.29
C VAL A 156 1.19 -15.81 20.70
N ASP A 157 0.46 -16.82 21.14
CA ASP A 157 0.78 -17.58 22.35
C ASP A 157 1.72 -18.72 21.98
N PHE A 158 2.87 -18.77 22.65
CA PHE A 158 3.91 -19.76 22.38
C PHE A 158 3.84 -20.93 23.36
N ASP A 159 4.14 -22.13 22.88
CA ASP A 159 4.20 -23.30 23.73
C ASP A 159 5.53 -23.34 24.51
N GLY A 160 5.48 -22.92 25.77
CA GLY A 160 6.64 -22.88 26.68
C GLY A 160 7.45 -24.19 26.72
N PRO A 161 6.84 -25.37 26.89
CA PRO A 161 7.54 -26.66 26.78
C PRO A 161 8.28 -26.87 25.45
N VAL A 162 7.69 -26.50 24.31
CA VAL A 162 8.34 -26.63 22.99
C VAL A 162 9.53 -25.67 22.87
N VAL A 163 9.35 -24.41 23.26
CA VAL A 163 10.42 -23.40 23.25
C VAL A 163 11.56 -23.81 24.18
N THR A 164 11.23 -24.31 25.37
CA THR A 164 12.23 -24.82 26.33
C THR A 164 12.96 -26.04 25.77
N ARG A 165 12.28 -26.91 25.03
CA ARG A 165 12.92 -28.04 24.35
C ARG A 165 13.89 -27.57 23.27
N SER A 166 13.50 -26.58 22.45
CA SER A 166 14.38 -25.93 21.45
C SER A 166 15.63 -25.30 22.11
N TYR A 167 15.47 -24.70 23.29
CA TYR A 167 16.61 -24.21 24.09
C TYR A 167 17.52 -25.37 24.54
N LEU A 168 16.94 -26.40 25.15
CA LEU A 168 17.68 -27.53 25.70
C LEU A 168 18.42 -28.34 24.63
N GLU A 169 17.87 -28.47 23.42
CA GLU A 169 18.53 -29.14 22.29
C GLU A 169 19.83 -28.46 21.85
N LYS A 170 19.99 -27.17 22.14
CA LYS A 170 21.20 -26.39 21.82
C LYS A 170 22.23 -26.39 22.96
N GLN A 171 21.88 -26.93 24.12
CA GLN A 171 22.73 -26.92 25.31
C GLN A 171 23.39 -28.28 25.54
N ASP A 172 24.54 -28.24 26.20
CA ASP A 172 25.19 -29.44 26.71
C ASP A 172 24.54 -29.84 28.05
N PHE A 173 23.75 -30.90 28.01
CA PHE A 173 23.05 -31.42 29.19
C PHE A 173 24.01 -31.88 30.29
N ASP A 174 25.17 -32.43 29.94
CA ASP A 174 26.15 -32.88 30.93
C ASP A 174 26.77 -31.69 31.66
N GLN A 175 27.04 -30.60 30.93
CA GLN A 175 27.52 -29.36 31.52
C GLN A 175 26.46 -28.70 32.41
N MET A 176 25.20 -28.62 31.96
CA MET A 176 24.11 -28.09 32.78
C MET A 176 23.90 -28.93 34.06
N LEU A 177 24.01 -30.25 33.95
CA LEU A 177 23.90 -31.16 35.09
C LEU A 177 25.05 -30.94 36.10
N GLN A 178 26.27 -30.69 35.62
CA GLN A 178 27.39 -30.33 36.49
C GLN A 178 27.19 -28.97 37.16
N GLU A 179 26.70 -27.96 36.42
CA GLU A 179 26.39 -26.64 36.98
C GLU A 179 25.37 -26.75 38.13
N ILE A 180 24.27 -27.48 37.93
CA ILE A 180 23.23 -27.62 38.96
C ILE A 180 23.67 -28.48 40.15
N GLN A 181 24.55 -29.47 39.95
CA GLN A 181 25.16 -30.24 41.05
C GLN A 181 26.14 -29.40 41.88
N GLY A 182 26.71 -28.34 41.29
CA GLY A 182 27.60 -27.40 41.95
C GLY A 182 26.89 -26.39 42.85
N VAL A 183 25.59 -26.18 42.64
CA VAL A 183 24.75 -25.26 43.43
C VAL A 183 24.53 -25.81 44.83
N LYS A 184 24.97 -25.06 45.84
CA LYS A 184 24.89 -25.44 47.26
C LYS A 184 24.11 -24.44 48.10
N THR A 185 23.99 -23.19 47.65
CA THR A 185 23.27 -22.15 48.39
C THR A 185 22.01 -21.69 47.65
N PRO A 186 21.01 -21.13 48.38
CA PRO A 186 19.83 -20.53 47.75
C PRO A 186 20.18 -19.43 46.74
N GLU A 187 21.22 -18.64 47.01
CA GLU A 187 21.67 -17.56 46.14
C GLU A 187 22.24 -18.10 44.82
N GLU A 188 23.01 -19.20 44.87
CA GLU A 188 23.53 -19.87 43.67
C GLU A 188 22.41 -20.49 42.83
N LEU A 189 21.36 -21.01 43.47
CA LEU A 189 20.17 -21.53 42.78
C LEU A 189 19.40 -20.42 42.07
N GLU A 190 19.24 -19.27 42.72
CA GLU A 190 18.60 -18.09 42.13
C GLU A 190 19.35 -17.64 40.87
N ILE A 191 20.69 -17.53 40.94
CA ILE A 191 21.52 -17.17 39.79
C ILE A 191 21.34 -18.16 38.63
N PHE A 192 21.34 -19.45 38.92
CA PHE A 192 21.14 -20.48 37.90
C PHE A 192 19.75 -20.40 37.24
N MET A 193 18.69 -20.20 38.04
CA MET A 193 17.32 -20.04 37.53
C MET A 193 17.16 -18.77 36.69
N LEU A 194 17.78 -17.66 37.10
CA LEU A 194 17.79 -16.41 36.33
C LEU A 194 18.48 -16.60 34.98
N LYS A 195 19.65 -17.25 34.94
CA LYS A 195 20.36 -17.58 33.70
C LYS A 195 19.52 -18.47 32.77
N CYS A 196 18.83 -19.47 33.31
CA CYS A 196 17.92 -20.30 32.52
C CYS A 196 16.73 -19.49 31.97
N GLY A 197 16.15 -18.63 32.80
CA GLY A 197 15.04 -17.75 32.39
C GLY A 197 15.44 -16.81 31.25
N GLU A 198 16.58 -16.15 31.36
CA GLU A 198 17.13 -15.26 30.32
C GLU A 198 17.28 -16.01 28.99
N ASN A 199 17.93 -17.17 28.99
CA ASN A 199 18.17 -17.92 27.77
C ASN A 199 16.90 -18.47 27.12
N ILE A 200 15.88 -18.82 27.92
CA ILE A 200 14.58 -19.27 27.39
C ILE A 200 13.88 -18.09 26.69
N ILE A 201 13.92 -16.89 27.27
CA ILE A 201 13.37 -15.67 26.65
C ILE A 201 14.13 -15.31 25.37
N ASP A 202 15.46 -15.44 25.36
CA ASP A 202 16.26 -15.23 24.14
C ASP A 202 15.90 -16.25 23.04
N THR A 203 15.66 -17.50 23.43
CA THR A 203 15.22 -18.56 22.50
C THR A 203 13.83 -18.26 21.94
N LEU A 204 12.92 -17.76 22.77
CA LEU A 204 11.60 -17.30 22.32
C LEU A 204 11.74 -16.17 21.28
N GLY A 205 12.62 -15.19 21.53
CA GLY A 205 12.92 -14.13 20.56
C GLY A 205 13.43 -14.68 19.23
N ALA A 206 14.29 -15.70 19.26
CA ALA A 206 14.78 -16.36 18.05
C ALA A 206 13.68 -17.12 17.28
N GLU A 207 12.70 -17.71 17.96
CA GLU A 207 11.54 -18.34 17.31
C GLU A 207 10.63 -17.30 16.64
N VAL A 208 10.44 -16.13 17.26
CA VAL A 208 9.70 -15.00 16.64
C VAL A 208 10.40 -14.56 15.35
N ASP A 209 11.71 -14.35 15.39
CA ASP A 209 12.50 -13.96 14.20
C ASP A 209 12.43 -15.03 13.09
N ARG A 210 12.36 -16.31 13.46
CA ARG A 210 12.20 -17.42 12.50
C ARG A 210 10.85 -17.34 11.80
N LEU A 211 9.76 -17.20 12.57
CA LEU A 211 8.40 -17.09 12.03
C LEU A 211 8.26 -15.86 11.13
N GLU A 212 8.84 -14.71 11.51
CA GLU A 212 8.82 -13.51 10.67
C GLU A 212 9.52 -13.75 9.32
N LYS A 213 10.67 -14.44 9.31
CA LYS A 213 11.39 -14.79 8.07
C LYS A 213 10.61 -15.76 7.20
N GLU A 214 9.89 -16.72 7.79
CA GLU A 214 9.04 -17.64 7.03
C GLU A 214 7.91 -16.88 6.35
N ILE A 215 7.21 -16.00 7.07
CA ILE A 215 6.16 -15.16 6.49
C ILE A 215 6.70 -14.32 5.32
N LEU A 216 7.86 -13.69 5.47
CA LEU A 216 8.46 -12.86 4.43
C LEU A 216 8.89 -13.65 3.18
N LYS A 217 9.26 -14.93 3.32
CA LYS A 217 9.62 -15.79 2.17
C LYS A 217 8.42 -16.12 1.30
N PHE A 218 7.26 -16.29 1.91
CA PHE A 218 6.04 -16.72 1.20
C PHE A 218 5.11 -15.55 0.85
N GLY A 219 5.29 -14.37 1.48
CA GLY A 219 4.53 -13.16 1.22
C GLY A 219 5.09 -12.23 0.12
N MET A 220 6.08 -12.66 -0.67
CA MET A 220 6.61 -11.95 -1.84
C MET A 220 6.18 -12.59 -3.16
#